data_AF-A0A5N5L571-F1
#
_entry.id   AF-A0A5N5L571-F1
#
_cell.length_a   1.000
_cell.length_b   1.000
_cell.length_c   1.000
_cell.angle_alpha   90.00
_cell.angle_beta   90.00
_cell.angle_gamma   90.00
#
_symmetry.space_group_name_H-M   'P 1'
#
loop_
_entity.id
_entity.type
_entity.pdbx_description
1 polymer ?
#
loop_
_entity_poly.entity_id
_entity_poly.type
_entity_poly.pdbx_seq_one_letter_code
_entity_poly.pdbx_strand_id
1 'polypeptide(L)'
;MAESWRESEMVMFGAIDDLLAKTGVKPRDIGILVVNSSLFNPTPSLSARIVNHYKLRGNILSYNIGGMGCSAGLISVDLAKDLLQVHPNSYALVVSTENITRNWYFGNDRSMLVTNASFV
;
A
#
# COMPACT_ATOMS: atom_id res chain seq x y z
N MET A 1 -14.12 1.09 12.03
CA MET A 1 -13.44 2.02 11.08
C MET A 1 -12.17 2.59 11.68
N ALA A 2 -12.22 3.21 12.88
CA ALA A 2 -11.01 3.73 13.53
C ALA A 2 -9.95 2.65 13.85
N GLU A 3 -10.37 1.43 14.19
CA GLU A 3 -9.47 0.32 14.52
C GLU A 3 -8.72 -0.23 13.28
N SER A 4 -9.44 -0.47 12.17
CA SER A 4 -8.83 -0.86 10.89
C SER A 4 -7.85 0.19 10.37
N TRP A 5 -8.13 1.47 10.63
CA TRP A 5 -7.21 2.56 10.33
C TRP A 5 -5.92 2.47 11.15
N ARG A 6 -6.03 2.18 12.45
CA ARG A 6 -4.89 2.14 13.37
C ARG A 6 -3.98 0.94 13.09
N GLU A 7 -4.55 -0.22 12.78
CA GLU A 7 -3.80 -1.41 12.39
C GLU A 7 -3.07 -1.20 11.07
N SER A 8 -3.78 -0.74 10.03
CA SER A 8 -3.16 -0.47 8.73
C SER A 8 -2.06 0.57 8.85
N GLU A 9 -2.25 1.64 9.62
CA GLU A 9 -1.20 2.64 9.85
C GLU A 9 0.01 2.05 10.56
N MET A 10 -0.18 1.28 11.63
CA MET A 10 0.94 0.71 12.39
C MET A 10 1.79 -0.20 11.50
N VAL A 11 1.15 -1.06 10.70
CA VAL A 11 1.85 -2.00 9.81
C VAL A 11 2.50 -1.27 8.65
N MET A 12 1.77 -0.38 7.97
CA MET A 12 2.31 0.38 6.83
C MET A 12 3.45 1.30 7.26
N PHE A 13 3.27 2.06 8.34
CA PHE A 13 4.29 3.02 8.77
C PHE A 13 5.51 2.30 9.32
N GLY A 14 5.36 1.25 10.14
CA GLY A 14 6.50 0.46 10.59
C GLY A 14 7.32 -0.12 9.42
N ALA A 15 6.66 -0.65 8.39
CA ALA A 15 7.35 -1.18 7.21
C ALA A 15 8.08 -0.09 6.39
N ILE A 16 7.47 1.08 6.24
CA ILE A 16 8.09 2.22 5.55
C ILE A 16 9.27 2.77 6.35
N ASP A 17 9.14 2.92 7.68
CA ASP A 17 10.21 3.37 8.56
C ASP A 17 11.42 2.44 8.47
N ASP A 18 11.22 1.13 8.57
CA ASP A 18 12.28 0.14 8.43
C ASP A 18 12.97 0.20 7.05
N LEU A 19 12.20 0.41 5.99
CA LEU A 19 12.73 0.54 4.63
C LEU A 19 13.57 1.80 4.48
N LEU A 20 13.08 2.94 4.96
CA LEU A 20 13.80 4.21 4.90
C LEU A 20 15.08 4.15 5.75
N ALA A 21 15.02 3.52 6.92
CA ALA A 21 16.18 3.33 7.78
C ALA A 21 17.26 2.44 7.12
N LYS A 22 16.86 1.35 6.45
CA LYS A 22 17.79 0.43 5.77
C LYS A 22 18.40 1.01 4.49
N THR A 23 17.62 1.79 3.74
CA THR A 23 18.04 2.32 2.43
C THR A 23 18.72 3.69 2.54
N GLY A 24 18.46 4.44 3.61
CA GLY A 24 18.92 5.83 3.76
C GLY A 24 18.26 6.82 2.80
N VAL A 25 17.25 6.38 2.03
CA VAL A 25 16.51 7.23 1.10
C VAL A 25 15.71 8.26 1.89
N LYS A 26 15.80 9.53 1.52
CA LYS A 26 15.01 10.57 2.19
C LYS A 26 13.58 10.55 1.63
N PRO A 27 12.56 10.75 2.48
CA PRO A 27 11.17 10.86 2.02
C PRO A 27 10.94 11.87 0.89
N ARG A 28 11.76 12.92 0.81
CA ARG A 28 11.71 13.93 -0.25
C ARG A 28 12.19 13.47 -1.62
N ASP A 29 13.02 12.44 -1.67
CA ASP A 29 13.58 11.91 -2.92
C ASP A 29 12.61 10.92 -3.60
N ILE A 30 11.56 10.53 -2.89
CA ILE A 30 10.47 9.68 -3.41
C ILE A 30 9.55 10.55 -4.26
N GLY A 31 9.56 10.30 -5.57
CA GLY A 31 8.72 11.00 -6.54
C GLY A 31 7.50 10.21 -7.01
N ILE A 32 7.46 8.91 -6.73
CA ILE A 32 6.36 8.02 -7.10
C ILE A 32 5.95 7.19 -5.87
N LEU A 33 4.67 7.15 -5.56
CA LEU A 33 4.06 6.32 -4.53
C LEU A 33 2.95 5.48 -5.18
N VAL A 34 3.07 4.16 -5.12
CA VAL A 34 2.02 3.23 -5.53
C VAL A 34 1.58 2.46 -4.29
N VAL A 35 0.33 2.67 -3.87
CA VAL A 35 -0.28 1.91 -2.79
C VAL A 35 -1.27 0.94 -3.39
N ASN A 36 -1.18 -0.34 -3.06
CA ASN A 36 -2.23 -1.30 -3.38
C ASN A 36 -2.93 -1.80 -2.11
N SER A 37 -4.25 -1.89 -2.20
CA SER A 37 -5.13 -2.43 -1.17
C SER A 37 -6.39 -3.01 -1.82
N SER A 38 -6.53 -4.34 -1.76
CA SER A 38 -7.63 -5.06 -2.39
C SER A 38 -8.98 -4.80 -1.72
N LEU A 39 -9.00 -4.63 -0.39
CA LEU A 39 -10.23 -4.66 0.42
C LEU A 39 -10.51 -3.36 1.18
N PHE A 40 -9.55 -2.43 1.25
CA PHE A 40 -9.67 -1.21 2.03
C PHE A 40 -9.26 0.02 1.22
N ASN A 41 -10.25 0.68 0.63
CA ASN A 41 -10.09 1.94 -0.12
C ASN A 41 -10.91 3.06 0.55
N PRO A 42 -10.47 3.57 1.71
CA PRO A 42 -11.17 4.64 2.40
C PRO A 42 -10.91 6.01 1.75
N THR A 43 -11.75 7.00 2.08
CA THR A 43 -11.54 8.41 1.75
C THR A 43 -11.31 9.19 3.05
N PRO A 44 -10.18 9.91 3.21
CA PRO A 44 -9.05 10.08 2.28
C PRO A 44 -8.27 8.77 2.03
N SER A 45 -7.59 8.63 0.89
CA SER A 45 -6.89 7.39 0.51
C SER A 45 -5.71 7.06 1.43
N LEU A 46 -5.32 5.78 1.48
CA LEU A 46 -4.11 5.33 2.18
C LEU A 46 -2.86 6.06 1.67
N SER A 47 -2.77 6.27 0.36
CA SER A 47 -1.69 7.02 -0.26
C SER A 47 -1.64 8.48 0.22
N ALA A 48 -2.78 9.15 0.35
CA ALA A 48 -2.84 10.52 0.85
C ALA A 48 -2.38 10.61 2.32
N ARG A 49 -2.64 9.56 3.12
CA ARG A 49 -2.20 9.49 4.51
C ARG A 49 -0.68 9.30 4.61
N ILE A 50 -0.10 8.43 3.79
CA ILE A 50 1.36 8.24 3.69
C ILE A 50 2.05 9.54 3.26
N VAL A 51 1.55 10.20 2.21
CA VAL A 51 2.10 11.50 1.75
C VAL A 51 2.10 12.54 2.86
N ASN A 52 1.00 12.64 3.61
CA ASN A 52 0.86 13.61 4.70
C ASN A 52 1.70 13.28 5.93
N HIS A 53 1.87 12.00 6.25
CA HIS A 53 2.64 11.52 7.40
C HIS A 53 4.14 11.73 7.18
N TYR A 54 4.68 11.23 6.06
CA TYR A 54 6.11 11.29 5.74
C TYR A 54 6.56 12.62 5.11
N LYS A 55 5.62 13.55 4.88
CA LYS A 55 5.89 14.83 4.20
C LYS A 55 6.64 14.61 2.88
N LEU A 56 6.12 13.68 2.08
CA LEU A 56 6.65 13.38 0.75
C LEU A 56 6.60 14.63 -0.14
N ARG A 57 7.32 14.61 -1.26
CA ARG A 57 7.41 15.80 -2.13
C ARG A 57 6.01 16.25 -2.60
N GLY A 58 5.81 17.57 -2.75
CA GLY A 58 4.52 18.14 -3.14
C GLY A 58 4.05 17.78 -4.56
N ASN A 59 4.99 17.45 -5.45
CA ASN A 59 4.73 16.97 -6.82
C ASN A 59 4.86 15.45 -6.94
N ILE A 60 4.53 14.69 -5.89
CA ILE A 60 4.56 13.23 -5.91
C ILE A 60 3.44 12.67 -6.80
N LEU A 61 3.75 11.64 -7.57
CA LEU A 61 2.75 10.84 -8.28
C LEU A 61 2.23 9.77 -7.32
N SER A 62 0.99 9.91 -6.87
CA SER A 62 0.36 8.97 -5.92
C SER A 62 -0.72 8.16 -6.62
N TYR A 63 -0.52 6.85 -6.71
CA TYR A 63 -1.50 5.88 -7.22
C TYR A 63 -2.04 5.02 -6.09
N ASN A 64 -3.36 4.82 -6.06
CA ASN A 64 -4.03 3.93 -5.11
C ASN A 64 -4.80 2.86 -5.89
N ILE A 65 -4.25 1.66 -5.92
CA ILE A 65 -4.72 0.52 -6.71
C ILE A 65 -5.59 -0.37 -5.83
N GLY A 66 -6.82 -0.66 -6.27
CA GLY A 66 -7.74 -1.55 -5.56
C GLY A 66 -8.47 -2.51 -6.51
N GLY A 67 -9.03 -3.58 -5.98
CA GLY A 67 -9.91 -4.49 -6.71
C GLY A 67 -9.25 -5.52 -7.63
N MET A 68 -7.92 -5.60 -7.67
CA MET A 68 -7.19 -6.58 -8.51
C MET A 68 -6.82 -7.88 -7.78
N GLY A 69 -7.13 -8.00 -6.49
CA GLY A 69 -6.83 -9.19 -5.69
C GLY A 69 -5.31 -9.45 -5.63
N CYS A 70 -4.92 -10.73 -5.59
CA CYS A 70 -3.51 -11.14 -5.45
C CYS A 70 -2.56 -10.61 -6.53
N SER A 71 -3.06 -10.31 -7.74
CA SER A 71 -2.23 -9.77 -8.81
C SER A 71 -1.86 -8.30 -8.61
N ALA A 72 -2.50 -7.61 -7.66
CA ALA A 72 -2.28 -6.19 -7.41
C ALA A 72 -0.83 -5.87 -7.06
N GLY A 73 -0.11 -6.76 -6.39
CA GLY A 73 1.32 -6.60 -6.10
C GLY A 73 2.17 -6.51 -7.37
N LEU A 74 2.00 -7.48 -8.29
CA LEU A 74 2.78 -7.54 -9.52
C LEU A 74 2.46 -6.38 -10.47
N ILE A 75 1.19 -5.99 -10.56
CA ILE A 75 0.74 -4.84 -11.35
C ILE A 75 1.29 -3.53 -10.77
N SER A 76 1.41 -3.42 -9.44
CA SER A 76 1.98 -2.24 -8.80
C SER A 76 3.47 -2.08 -9.11
N VAL A 77 4.21 -3.19 -9.16
CA VAL A 77 5.63 -3.17 -9.53
C VAL A 77 5.82 -2.84 -11.01
N ASP A 78 4.98 -3.41 -11.89
CA ASP A 78 5.03 -3.12 -13.32
C ASP A 78 4.73 -1.63 -13.60
N LEU A 79 3.71 -1.07 -12.95
CA LEU A 79 3.42 0.36 -13.02
C LEU A 79 4.61 1.20 -12.50
N ALA A 80 5.20 0.83 -11.38
CA ALA A 80 6.35 1.55 -10.84
C ALA A 80 7.55 1.52 -11.82
N LYS A 81 7.78 0.38 -12.47
CA LYS A 81 8.82 0.22 -13.49
C LYS A 81 8.58 1.14 -14.68
N ASP A 82 7.38 1.18 -15.23
CA ASP A 82 7.03 2.05 -16.36
C ASP A 82 7.18 3.53 -16.00
N LEU A 83 6.73 3.92 -14.80
CA LEU A 83 6.89 5.30 -14.32
C LEU A 83 8.37 5.69 -14.15
N LEU A 84 9.21 4.77 -13.69
CA LEU A 84 10.65 5.01 -13.57
C LEU A 84 11.34 5.18 -14.93
N GLN A 85 10.82 4.60 -16.01
CA GLN A 85 11.34 4.84 -17.37
C GLN A 85 11.11 6.28 -17.83
N VAL A 86 10.00 6.89 -17.42
CA VAL A 86 9.60 8.25 -17.82
C VAL A 86 10.11 9.32 -16.85
N HIS A 87 10.35 8.94 -15.59
CA HIS A 87 10.79 9.84 -14.52
C HIS A 87 12.22 9.51 -14.05
N PRO A 88 13.26 9.99 -14.76
CA PRO A 88 14.64 9.72 -14.38
C PRO A 88 14.99 10.35 -13.02
N ASN A 89 15.91 9.70 -12.29
CA ASN A 89 16.41 10.15 -10.99
C ASN A 89 15.32 10.34 -9.91
N SER A 90 14.29 9.49 -9.93
CA SER A 90 13.22 9.45 -8.93
C SER A 90 13.21 8.10 -8.23
N TYR A 91 12.88 8.07 -6.94
CA TYR A 91 12.56 6.82 -6.25
C TYR A 91 11.07 6.53 -6.36
N ALA A 92 10.74 5.25 -6.54
CA ALA A 92 9.37 4.73 -6.48
C ALA A 92 9.20 3.89 -5.22
N LEU A 93 8.19 4.22 -4.42
CA LEU A 93 7.79 3.47 -3.24
C LEU A 93 6.52 2.70 -3.56
N VAL A 94 6.60 1.37 -3.52
CA VAL A 94 5.43 0.48 -3.67
C VAL A 94 5.06 -0.07 -2.30
N VAL A 95 3.83 0.20 -1.87
CA VAL A 95 3.29 -0.26 -0.58
C VAL A 95 2.11 -1.17 -0.85
N SER A 96 2.28 -2.46 -0.55
CA SER A 96 1.20 -3.43 -0.60
C SER A 96 0.67 -3.66 0.80
N THR A 97 -0.62 -3.43 1.02
CA THR A 97 -1.27 -3.72 2.31
C THR A 97 -2.57 -4.45 2.10
N GLU A 98 -2.79 -5.51 2.88
CA GLU A 98 -4.05 -6.23 2.94
C GLU A 98 -4.56 -6.20 4.38
N ASN A 99 -5.70 -5.53 4.58
CA ASN A 99 -6.37 -5.52 5.88
C ASN A 99 -7.53 -6.52 5.84
N ILE A 100 -7.33 -7.67 6.47
CA ILE A 100 -8.30 -8.77 6.53
C ILE A 100 -9.37 -8.51 7.61
N THR A 101 -9.16 -7.54 8.51
CA THR A 101 -10.00 -7.28 9.68
C THR A 101 -11.48 -6.99 9.33
N ARG A 102 -11.79 -6.61 8.08
CA ARG A 102 -13.17 -6.40 7.61
C ARG A 102 -13.85 -7.59 6.93
N ASN A 103 -13.11 -8.54 6.38
CA ASN A 103 -13.67 -9.68 5.62
C ASN A 103 -13.38 -11.03 6.28
N TRP A 104 -12.84 -11.02 7.51
CA TRP A 104 -12.61 -12.25 8.26
C TRP A 104 -13.96 -12.94 8.53
N TYR A 105 -14.17 -14.07 7.87
CA TYR A 105 -15.33 -14.92 8.13
C TYR A 105 -15.10 -15.65 9.45
N PHE A 106 -15.87 -15.30 10.49
CA PHE A 106 -15.81 -15.92 11.81
C PHE A 106 -16.61 -17.22 11.93
N GLY A 107 -17.28 -17.65 10.86
CA GLY A 107 -18.04 -18.91 10.86
C GLY A 107 -17.15 -20.13 10.63
N ASN A 108 -17.71 -21.33 10.85
CA ASN A 108 -17.01 -22.60 10.71
C ASN A 108 -17.39 -23.35 9.41
N ASP A 109 -18.06 -22.66 8.47
CA ASP A 109 -18.39 -23.22 7.18
C ASP A 109 -17.14 -23.34 6.31
N ARG A 110 -16.71 -24.57 6.06
CA ARG A 110 -15.49 -24.91 5.34
C ARG A 110 -15.40 -24.27 3.96
N SER A 111 -16.55 -24.02 3.32
CA SER A 111 -16.64 -23.40 2.00
C SER A 111 -16.36 -21.89 2.02
N MET A 112 -16.67 -21.21 3.13
CA MET A 112 -16.50 -19.76 3.31
C MET A 112 -15.18 -19.39 3.99
N LEU A 113 -14.49 -20.37 4.60
CA LEU A 113 -13.13 -20.21 5.12
C LEU A 113 -12.09 -19.98 4.02
N VAL A 114 -12.38 -20.33 2.76
CA VAL A 114 -11.49 -20.06 1.62
C VAL A 114 -11.27 -18.55 1.44
N THR A 115 -12.27 -17.72 1.78
CA THR A 115 -12.14 -16.25 1.75
C THR A 115 -11.10 -15.75 2.75
N ASN A 116 -10.87 -16.48 3.85
CA ASN A 116 -9.80 -16.19 4.82
C ASN A 116 -8.42 -16.67 4.35
N ALA A 117 -8.36 -17.55 3.36
CA ALA A 117 -7.13 -18.17 2.84
C ALA A 117 -6.79 -17.76 1.40
N SER A 118 -7.65 -16.96 0.74
CA SER A 118 -7.45 -16.47 -0.63
C SER A 118 -6.40 -15.34 -0.72
N PHE A 119 -5.46 -15.31 0.23
CA PHE A 119 -4.38 -14.33 0.34
C PHE A 119 -3.06 -14.99 -0.05
N VAL A 120 -2.66 -14.89 -1.32
CA VAL A 120 -1.26 -14.88 -1.81
C VAL A 120 -1.22 -14.25 -3.19
#